data_AF-A0A840W0B0-F1
#
_entry.id   AF-A0A840W0B0-F1
#
_cell.length_a   1.000
_cell.length_b   1.000
_cell.length_c   1.000
_cell.angle_alpha   90.00
_cell.angle_beta   90.00
_cell.angle_gamma   90.00
#
_symmetry.space_group_name_H-M   'P 1'
#
loop_
_entity.id
_entity.type
_entity.pdbx_description
1 polymer ?
#
loop_
_entity_poly.entity_id
_entity_poly.type
_entity_poly.pdbx_seq_one_letter_code
_entity_poly.pdbx_strand_id
1 'polypeptide(L)'
;MSERPSPPGGGRNTRHPTGIRVVVAILALFALVLGPLGYLMGIDADSHAGSAAEWFTLAFGAAVGIPFLAAAVATVAGDRKAALWALALLVWPVVFVVVIHLFGLAG
;
A
#
# COMPACT_ATOMS: atom_id res chain seq x y z
N MET A 1 -17.63 21.90 -40.60
CA MET A 1 -18.35 21.36 -39.42
C MET A 1 -18.06 19.87 -39.37
N SER A 2 -17.27 19.39 -38.41
CA SER A 2 -16.90 17.98 -38.27
C SER A 2 -17.74 17.37 -37.16
N GLU A 3 -18.83 16.71 -37.53
CA GLU A 3 -19.59 15.86 -36.62
C GLU A 3 -18.80 14.58 -36.37
N ARG A 4 -17.93 14.59 -35.36
CA ARG A 4 -17.45 13.33 -34.81
C ARG A 4 -18.55 12.77 -33.91
N PRO A 5 -19.01 11.52 -34.14
CA PRO A 5 -19.91 10.84 -33.21
C PRO A 5 -19.25 10.80 -31.84
N SER A 6 -19.94 11.35 -30.83
CA SER A 6 -19.54 11.15 -29.43
C SER A 6 -19.67 9.66 -29.11
N PRO A 7 -18.69 9.01 -28.47
CA PRO A 7 -18.80 7.59 -28.12
C PRO A 7 -20.03 7.37 -27.23
N PRO A 8 -20.91 6.40 -27.55
CA PRO A 8 -22.08 6.12 -26.74
C PRO A 8 -21.61 5.47 -25.45
N GLY A 9 -21.84 6.17 -24.33
CA GLY A 9 -21.63 5.58 -23.01
C GLY A 9 -20.17 5.56 -22.57
N GLY A 10 -19.58 6.74 -22.35
CA GLY A 10 -18.55 6.88 -21.32
C GLY A 10 -19.16 6.40 -20.00
N GLY A 11 -19.00 5.10 -19.73
CA GLY A 11 -19.67 4.40 -18.64
C GLY A 11 -19.43 5.18 -17.37
N ARG A 12 -20.48 5.84 -16.86
CA ARG A 12 -20.48 6.32 -15.48
C ARG A 12 -20.17 5.09 -14.66
N ASN A 13 -18.96 5.04 -14.12
CA ASN A 13 -18.52 4.01 -13.22
C ASN A 13 -19.56 3.97 -12.10
N THR A 14 -20.49 3.01 -12.14
CA THR A 14 -21.53 2.84 -11.11
C THR A 14 -20.95 2.31 -9.80
N ARG A 15 -19.62 2.15 -9.73
CA ARG A 15 -18.86 1.86 -8.52
C ARG A 15 -19.15 2.95 -7.50
N HIS A 16 -19.87 2.55 -6.46
CA HIS A 16 -20.17 3.38 -5.32
C HIS A 16 -18.87 4.02 -4.80
N PRO A 17 -18.68 5.34 -4.92
CA PRO A 17 -17.40 5.99 -4.60
C PRO A 17 -16.94 5.73 -3.16
N THR A 18 -17.88 5.46 -2.26
CA THR A 18 -17.57 5.04 -0.88
C THR A 18 -16.92 3.66 -0.81
N GLY A 19 -17.32 2.69 -1.64
CA GLY A 19 -16.77 1.33 -1.61
C GLY A 19 -15.29 1.32 -1.98
N ILE A 20 -14.90 2.07 -3.01
CA ILE A 20 -13.49 2.24 -3.39
C ILE A 20 -12.70 2.91 -2.26
N ARG A 21 -13.24 3.96 -1.64
CA ARG A 21 -12.56 4.64 -0.53
C ARG A 21 -12.35 3.72 0.66
N VAL A 22 -13.33 2.88 0.99
CA VAL A 22 -13.21 1.87 2.04
C VAL A 22 -12.12 0.85 1.70
N VAL A 23 -12.09 0.34 0.46
CA VAL A 23 -11.04 -0.58 0.02
C VAL A 23 -9.66 0.06 0.11
N VAL A 24 -9.49 1.28 -0.42
CA VAL A 24 -8.21 2.01 -0.34
C VAL A 24 -7.80 2.26 1.10
N ALA A 25 -8.74 2.59 2.00
CA ALA A 25 -8.46 2.78 3.41
C ALA A 25 -8.01 1.47 4.09
N ILE A 26 -8.67 0.33 3.81
CA ILE A 26 -8.28 -0.98 4.35
C ILE A 26 -6.89 -1.37 3.85
N LEU A 27 -6.61 -1.18 2.56
CA LEU A 27 -5.28 -1.44 2.00
C LEU A 27 -4.23 -0.54 2.64
N ALA A 28 -4.51 0.75 2.83
CA ALA A 28 -3.60 1.66 3.53
C ALA A 28 -3.32 1.18 4.97
N LEU A 29 -4.33 0.73 5.71
CA LEU A 29 -4.16 0.19 7.06
C LEU A 29 -3.30 -1.07 7.06
N PHE A 30 -3.50 -1.99 6.12
CA PHE A 30 -2.65 -3.18 6.00
C PHE A 30 -1.20 -2.81 5.66
N ALA A 31 -0.98 -1.84 4.77
CA ALA A 31 0.37 -1.35 4.48
C ALA A 31 1.05 -0.77 5.72
N LEU A 32 0.29 -0.04 6.55
CA LEU A 32 0.80 0.56 7.79
C LEU A 32 1.18 -0.47 8.85
N VAL A 33 0.46 -1.59 8.93
CA VAL A 33 0.61 -2.58 10.01
C VAL A 33 1.54 -3.73 9.62
N LEU A 34 1.35 -4.33 8.44
CA LEU A 34 2.05 -5.55 8.06
C LEU A 34 3.54 -5.35 7.81
N GLY A 35 3.94 -4.18 7.30
CA GLY A 35 5.35 -3.83 7.09
C GLY A 35 6.14 -3.85 8.40
N PRO A 36 5.80 -3.01 9.40
CA PRO A 36 6.47 -3.01 10.69
C PRO A 36 6.44 -4.36 11.41
N LEU A 37 5.29 -5.06 11.41
CA LEU A 37 5.17 -6.37 12.06
C LEU A 37 6.08 -7.41 11.41
N GLY A 38 6.07 -7.51 10.08
CA GLY A 38 6.96 -8.43 9.36
C GLY A 38 8.43 -8.09 9.60
N TYR A 39 8.76 -6.80 9.69
CA TYR A 39 10.14 -6.37 9.95
C TYR A 39 10.62 -6.77 11.35
N LEU A 40 9.78 -6.57 12.37
CA LEU A 40 10.08 -7.00 13.75
C LEU A 40 10.22 -8.53 13.84
N MET A 41 9.35 -9.29 13.17
CA MET A 41 9.49 -10.75 13.09
C MET A 41 10.75 -11.18 12.36
N GLY A 42 11.21 -10.41 11.36
CA GLY A 42 12.47 -10.65 10.68
C GLY A 42 13.67 -10.48 11.60
N ILE A 43 13.69 -9.42 12.41
CA ILE A 43 14.74 -9.19 13.42
C ILE A 43 14.76 -10.32 14.46
N ASP A 44 13.58 -10.70 14.98
CA ASP A 44 13.46 -11.76 15.97
C ASP A 44 13.90 -13.11 15.40
N ALA A 45 13.50 -13.43 14.16
CA ALA A 45 13.88 -14.66 13.48
C ALA A 45 15.36 -14.71 13.10
N ASP A 46 15.99 -13.58 12.81
CA ASP A 46 17.44 -13.49 12.56
C ASP A 46 18.22 -13.89 13.82
N SER A 47 17.67 -13.54 14.98
CA SER A 47 18.25 -13.83 16.29
C SER A 47 18.06 -15.30 16.72
N HIS A 48 17.08 -16.03 16.18
CA HIS A 48 16.65 -17.32 16.76
C HIS A 48 16.40 -18.49 15.79
N ALA A 49 16.10 -18.26 14.50
CA ALA A 49 15.48 -19.29 13.66
C ALA A 49 15.89 -19.34 12.18
N GLY A 50 16.72 -18.41 11.69
CA GLY A 50 17.25 -18.44 10.32
C GLY A 50 16.22 -18.19 9.20
N SER A 51 14.98 -17.83 9.54
CA SER A 51 13.90 -17.49 8.59
C SER A 51 13.70 -15.98 8.40
N ALA A 52 14.66 -15.16 8.85
CA ALA A 52 14.63 -13.70 8.75
C ALA A 52 14.33 -13.19 7.33
N ALA A 53 14.95 -13.81 6.31
CA ALA A 53 14.80 -13.39 4.92
C ALA A 53 13.34 -13.49 4.44
N GLU A 54 12.59 -14.49 4.88
CA GLU A 54 11.18 -14.67 4.52
C GLU A 54 10.34 -13.54 5.12
N TRP A 55 10.54 -13.25 6.40
CA TRP A 55 9.85 -12.18 7.10
C TRP A 55 10.16 -10.80 6.55
N PHE A 56 11.42 -10.50 6.25
CA PHE A 56 11.79 -9.25 5.59
C PHE A 56 11.18 -9.12 4.19
N THR A 57 11.11 -10.22 3.44
CA THR A 57 10.46 -10.23 2.11
C THR A 57 8.97 -9.96 2.22
N LEU A 58 8.28 -10.60 3.18
CA LEU A 58 6.86 -10.37 3.44
C LEU A 58 6.59 -8.93 3.90
N ALA A 59 7.43 -8.41 4.80
CA ALA A 59 7.36 -7.04 5.31
C ALA A 59 7.47 -6.02 4.16
N PHE A 60 8.50 -6.17 3.32
CA PHE A 60 8.73 -5.32 2.16
C PHE A 60 7.60 -5.45 1.13
N GLY A 61 7.20 -6.68 0.80
CA GLY A 61 6.12 -6.96 -0.13
C GLY A 61 4.79 -6.32 0.32
N ALA A 62 4.47 -6.38 1.61
CA ALA A 62 3.29 -5.72 2.14
C ALA A 62 3.42 -4.18 2.12
N ALA A 63 4.55 -3.65 2.61
CA ALA A 63 4.74 -2.21 2.76
C ALA A 63 4.91 -1.46 1.43
N VAL A 64 5.29 -2.15 0.35
CA VAL A 64 5.46 -1.56 -1.00
C VAL A 64 4.35 -2.01 -1.95
N GLY A 65 4.03 -3.29 -1.97
CA GLY A 65 3.03 -3.87 -2.87
C GLY A 65 1.61 -3.39 -2.58
N ILE A 66 1.22 -3.27 -1.31
CA ILE A 66 -0.13 -2.84 -0.93
C ILE A 66 -0.38 -1.37 -1.30
N PRO A 67 0.54 -0.41 -1.07
CA PRO A 67 0.43 0.94 -1.63
C PRO A 67 0.25 0.99 -3.14
N PHE A 68 1.02 0.20 -3.91
CA PHE A 68 0.84 0.13 -5.36
C PHE A 68 -0.53 -0.44 -5.77
N LEU A 69 -1.00 -1.48 -5.07
CA LEU A 69 -2.34 -2.04 -5.28
C LEU A 69 -3.43 -1.00 -4.99
N ALA A 70 -3.32 -0.27 -3.87
CA ALA A 70 -4.27 0.79 -3.51
C ALA A 70 -4.26 1.93 -4.54
N ALA A 71 -3.09 2.34 -5.02
CA ALA A 71 -2.96 3.33 -6.08
C ALA A 71 -3.62 2.87 -7.39
N ALA A 72 -3.41 1.61 -7.79
CA ALA A 72 -4.04 1.02 -8.97
C ALA A 72 -5.58 0.95 -8.86
N VAL A 73 -6.10 0.55 -7.70
CA VAL A 73 -7.55 0.54 -7.45
C VAL A 73 -8.13 1.96 -7.55
N ALA A 74 -7.45 2.95 -6.97
CA ALA A 74 -7.86 4.35 -7.01
C ALA A 74 -7.81 4.96 -8.42
N THR A 75 -6.79 4.61 -9.25
CA THR A 75 -6.70 5.10 -10.63
C THR A 75 -7.81 4.51 -11.51
N VAL A 76 -8.11 3.21 -11.39
CA VAL A 76 -9.24 2.57 -12.08
C VAL A 76 -10.59 3.18 -11.67
N ALA A 77 -10.68 3.69 -10.44
CA ALA A 77 -11.84 4.40 -9.94
C ALA A 77 -11.93 5.88 -10.38
N GLY A 78 -10.87 6.44 -10.97
CA GLY A 78 -10.79 7.88 -11.30
C GLY A 78 -10.52 8.79 -10.10
N ASP A 79 -10.13 8.26 -8.93
CA ASP A 79 -9.78 9.05 -7.74
C ASP A 79 -8.27 9.33 -7.71
N ARG A 80 -7.85 10.37 -8.45
CA ARG A 80 -6.45 10.78 -8.54
C ARG A 80 -5.86 11.15 -7.17
N LYS A 81 -6.65 11.75 -6.29
CA LYS A 81 -6.18 12.17 -4.96
C LYS A 81 -5.87 10.95 -4.11
N ALA A 82 -6.76 9.97 -4.05
CA ALA A 82 -6.54 8.72 -3.33
C ALA A 82 -5.34 7.95 -3.88
N ALA A 83 -5.14 7.93 -5.20
CA ALA A 83 -3.97 7.31 -5.82
C ALA A 83 -2.64 7.95 -5.37
N LEU A 84 -2.57 9.29 -5.33
CA LEU A 84 -1.39 10.01 -4.86
C LEU A 84 -1.11 9.75 -3.37
N TRP A 85 -2.15 9.71 -2.53
CA TRP A 85 -1.99 9.37 -1.12
C TRP A 85 -1.52 7.94 -0.90
N ALA A 86 -2.03 6.99 -1.69
CA ALA A 86 -1.53 5.62 -1.66
C ALA A 86 -0.04 5.57 -2.04
N LEU A 87 0.39 6.29 -3.08
CA LEU A 87 1.81 6.36 -3.44
C LEU A 87 2.67 7.04 -2.37
N ALA A 88 2.14 8.02 -1.64
CA ALA A 88 2.86 8.64 -0.53
C ALA A 88 3.21 7.65 0.59
N LEU A 89 2.42 6.57 0.76
CA LEU A 89 2.72 5.50 1.71
C LEU A 89 3.99 4.71 1.35
N LEU A 90 4.56 4.86 0.15
CA LEU A 90 5.85 4.25 -0.20
C LEU A 90 7.02 4.83 0.62
N VAL A 91 6.83 5.95 1.32
CA VAL A 91 7.79 6.48 2.31
C VAL A 91 7.77 5.67 3.61
N TRP A 92 6.69 4.93 3.90
CA TRP A 92 6.49 4.22 5.16
C TRP A 92 7.59 3.21 5.52
N PRO A 93 8.12 2.37 4.61
CA PRO A 93 9.27 1.50 4.88
C PRO A 93 10.45 2.20 5.54
N VAL A 94 10.83 3.37 5.01
CA VAL A 94 11.94 4.14 5.56
C VAL A 94 11.60 4.63 6.96
N VAL A 95 10.38 5.14 7.15
CA VAL A 95 9.92 5.68 8.44
C VAL A 95 9.96 4.61 9.53
N PHE A 96 9.32 3.46 9.31
CA PHE A 96 9.25 2.46 10.37
C PHE A 96 10.61 1.80 10.65
N VAL A 97 11.46 1.59 9.63
CA VAL A 97 12.81 1.04 9.85
C VAL A 97 13.62 2.01 10.71
N VAL A 98 13.63 3.31 10.38
CA VAL A 98 14.34 4.33 11.15
C VAL A 98 13.81 4.39 12.58
N VAL A 99 12.48 4.43 12.77
CA VAL A 99 11.86 4.44 14.10
C VAL A 99 12.27 3.22 14.91
N ILE A 100 12.15 2.01 14.35
CA ILE A 100 12.49 0.76 15.05
C ILE A 100 13.94 0.77 15.56
N HIS A 101 14.89 1.25 14.75
CA HIS A 101 16.30 1.32 15.15
C HIS A 101 16.57 2.44 16.17
N LEU A 102 15.96 3.62 16.00
CA LEU A 102 16.15 4.74 16.93
C LEU A 102 15.60 4.44 18.33
N PHE A 103 14.55 3.62 18.43
CA PHE A 103 13.97 3.21 19.72
C PHE A 103 14.59 1.93 20.30
N GLY A 104 15.63 1.36 19.67
CA GLY A 104 16.25 0.12 20.15
C GLY A 104 15.31 -1.08 20.16
N LEU A 105 14.30 -1.08 19.28
CA LEU A 105 13.38 -2.20 19.09
C LEU A 105 14.01 -3.30 18.20
N ALA A 106 15.13 -2.98 17.55
CA ALA A 106 15.99 -3.93 16.90
C ALA A 106 17.18 -4.24 17.81
N GLY A 107 17.12 -5.36 18.53
CA GLY A 107 18.25 -6.07 19.17
C GLY A 107 19.26 -5.23 19.96
#